data_AF-A0A6C0DIM1-F1
#
_entry.id   AF-A0A6C0DIM1-F1
#
_cell.length_a   1.000
_cell.length_b   1.000
_cell.length_c   1.000
_cell.angle_alpha   90.00
_cell.angle_beta   90.00
_cell.angle_gamma   90.00
#
_symmetry.space_group_name_H-M   'P 1'
#
loop_
_entity.id
_entity.type
_entity.pdbx_description
1 polymer ?
#
loop_
_entity_poly.entity_id
_entity_poly.type
_entity_poly.pdbx_seq_one_letter_code
_entity_poly.pdbx_strand_id
1 'polypeptide(L)'
;MSKRDILVVFDIDETLIQYINKNAYHFWKDATLEQKRIIENNLDFVDLGEEKKQIIFFRPGLKQFLEMAQRSGRIKVAIWTYSEREYADDIANLICKKFDLPDDTFIFKYGAEDIQNDDMPKSLKQVWDNPKFGNKFNKFNTFIVDDRYGNLCHEINVSNSILVQAFAPFGERKQREPLTQALLDKAINDDIFYELTNITQNLLNDIDGCEDDEIEEAFKTESIFAPKCMKRKNLAGYMKKYSDDIQLCTIGEVENADSVFKGGKINKRTRSSRTKKNNKKTYKYKKSRKSTRKSTRKYKMKKLGRKTRRM
;
A
#
# COMPACT_ATOMS: atom_id res chain seq x y z
N MET A 1 -7.05 -9.34 -24.05
CA MET A 1 -6.56 -8.05 -23.54
C MET A 1 -6.33 -7.13 -24.72
N SER A 2 -6.97 -5.97 -24.72
CA SER A 2 -6.95 -4.95 -25.79
C SER A 2 -6.64 -3.55 -25.24
N LYS A 3 -6.36 -2.56 -26.11
CA LYS A 3 -6.23 -1.14 -25.70
C LYS A 3 -7.55 -0.55 -25.20
N ARG A 4 -8.68 -1.18 -25.53
CA ARG A 4 -10.02 -0.82 -25.06
C ARG A 4 -10.39 -1.46 -23.73
N ASP A 5 -9.49 -2.26 -23.13
CA ASP A 5 -9.68 -2.83 -21.80
C ASP A 5 -9.19 -1.85 -20.74
N ILE A 6 -9.72 -1.94 -19.52
CA ILE A 6 -9.27 -1.18 -18.36
C ILE A 6 -8.46 -2.09 -17.44
N LEU A 7 -7.38 -1.58 -16.86
CA LEU A 7 -6.63 -2.23 -15.79
C LEU A 7 -6.76 -1.43 -14.49
N VAL A 8 -7.30 -2.08 -13.45
CA VAL A 8 -7.36 -1.55 -12.09
C VAL A 8 -6.36 -2.29 -11.22
N VAL A 9 -5.42 -1.56 -10.64
CA VAL A 9 -4.39 -2.09 -9.76
C VAL A 9 -4.71 -1.70 -8.33
N PHE A 10 -4.91 -2.67 -7.44
CA PHE A 10 -5.28 -2.42 -6.06
C PHE A 10 -4.09 -2.60 -5.12
N ASP A 11 -3.93 -1.69 -4.16
CA ASP A 11 -3.29 -2.04 -2.89
C ASP A 11 -4.13 -3.05 -2.09
N ILE A 12 -3.62 -3.59 -1.00
CA ILE A 12 -4.32 -4.63 -0.21
C ILE A 12 -4.82 -4.07 1.10
N ASP A 13 -3.90 -3.68 1.98
CA ASP A 13 -4.17 -3.34 3.38
C ASP A 13 -4.93 -2.02 3.44
N GLU A 14 -6.03 -1.99 4.18
CA GLU A 14 -6.93 -0.84 4.27
C GLU A 14 -7.51 -0.35 2.93
N THR A 15 -7.26 -1.07 1.82
CA THR A 15 -7.82 -0.80 0.48
C THR A 15 -8.85 -1.86 0.10
N LEU A 16 -8.46 -3.13 0.04
CA LEU A 16 -9.35 -4.28 -0.23
C LEU A 16 -9.86 -4.93 1.06
N ILE A 17 -9.00 -4.97 2.07
CA ILE A 17 -9.24 -5.72 3.31
C ILE A 17 -8.73 -4.96 4.53
N GLN A 18 -9.16 -5.38 5.71
CA GLN A 18 -8.40 -5.14 6.93
C GLN A 18 -7.93 -6.47 7.53
N TYR A 19 -6.61 -6.65 7.59
CA TYR A 19 -5.97 -7.79 8.25
C TYR A 19 -5.74 -7.50 9.75
N ILE A 20 -6.20 -8.40 10.62
CA ILE A 20 -5.89 -8.41 12.06
C ILE A 20 -5.04 -9.63 12.38
N ASN A 21 -3.83 -9.37 12.86
CA ASN A 21 -2.88 -10.40 13.27
C ASN A 21 -3.07 -10.86 14.73
N LYS A 22 -2.31 -11.88 15.12
CA LYS A 22 -2.31 -12.47 16.47
C LYS A 22 -2.16 -11.48 17.64
N ASN A 23 -1.43 -10.38 17.45
CA ASN A 23 -1.19 -9.41 18.51
C ASN A 23 -2.41 -8.51 18.74
N ALA A 24 -3.24 -8.32 17.71
CA ALA A 24 -4.42 -7.46 17.72
C ALA A 24 -5.75 -8.25 17.72
N TYR A 25 -5.69 -9.58 17.61
CA TYR A 25 -6.89 -10.44 17.54
C TYR A 25 -7.82 -10.31 18.75
N HIS A 26 -7.27 -9.93 19.92
CA HIS A 26 -8.07 -9.65 21.10
C HIS A 26 -9.11 -8.55 20.86
N PHE A 27 -8.85 -7.54 20.03
CA PHE A 27 -9.86 -6.53 19.71
C PHE A 27 -11.09 -7.09 18.98
N TRP A 28 -10.90 -8.08 18.09
CA TRP A 28 -12.01 -8.80 17.48
C TRP A 28 -12.71 -9.70 18.50
N LYS A 29 -11.93 -10.45 19.29
CA LYS A 29 -12.47 -11.36 20.30
C LYS A 29 -13.33 -10.64 21.33
N ASP A 30 -12.86 -9.48 21.78
CA ASP A 30 -13.47 -8.66 22.83
C ASP A 30 -14.57 -7.74 22.29
N ALA A 31 -14.81 -7.72 20.97
CA ALA A 31 -15.98 -7.04 20.40
C ALA A 31 -17.27 -7.62 20.97
N THR A 32 -18.24 -6.74 21.25
CA THR A 32 -19.52 -7.15 21.84
C THR A 32 -20.29 -8.07 20.91
N LEU A 33 -21.20 -8.89 21.47
CA LEU A 33 -22.05 -9.78 20.68
C LEU A 33 -22.88 -9.02 19.64
N GLU A 34 -23.36 -7.83 19.98
CA GLU A 34 -24.10 -6.96 19.07
C GLU A 34 -23.23 -6.48 17.90
N GLN A 35 -22.03 -5.99 18.18
CA GLN A 35 -21.09 -5.57 17.13
C GLN A 35 -20.73 -6.72 16.19
N LYS A 36 -20.49 -7.92 16.73
CA LYS A 36 -20.20 -9.11 15.91
C LYS A 36 -21.38 -9.47 15.01
N ARG A 37 -22.62 -9.43 15.51
CA ARG A 37 -23.82 -9.66 14.70
C ARG A 37 -23.97 -8.64 13.59
N ILE A 38 -23.70 -7.36 13.86
CA ILE A 38 -23.74 -6.30 12.82
C ILE A 38 -22.68 -6.61 11.75
N ILE A 39 -21.46 -6.95 12.14
CA ILE A 39 -20.40 -7.33 11.21
C ILE A 39 -20.80 -8.56 10.38
N GLU A 40 -21.29 -9.63 11.02
CA GLU A 40 -21.71 -10.87 10.35
C GLU A 40 -22.83 -10.65 9.32
N ASN A 41 -23.70 -9.67 9.57
CA ASN A 41 -24.80 -9.35 8.66
C ASN A 41 -24.42 -8.41 7.51
N ASN A 42 -23.31 -7.66 7.63
CA ASN A 42 -22.99 -6.58 6.69
C ASN A 42 -21.62 -6.69 6.02
N LEU A 43 -20.68 -7.43 6.62
CA LEU A 43 -19.31 -7.57 6.13
C LEU A 43 -18.97 -9.03 5.86
N ASP A 44 -18.30 -9.26 4.74
CA ASP A 44 -17.61 -10.51 4.51
C ASP A 44 -16.32 -10.56 5.34
N PHE A 45 -16.06 -11.71 5.96
CA PHE A 45 -14.79 -11.96 6.61
C PHE A 45 -14.39 -13.44 6.58
N VAL A 46 -13.13 -13.71 6.93
CA VAL A 46 -12.59 -15.04 7.25
C VAL A 46 -11.90 -14.97 8.61
N ASP A 47 -12.46 -15.67 9.59
CA ASP A 47 -11.81 -15.91 10.88
C ASP A 47 -11.01 -17.21 10.79
N LEU A 48 -9.69 -17.12 10.96
CA LEU A 48 -8.78 -18.25 10.93
C LEU A 48 -8.71 -18.98 12.29
N GLY A 49 -9.54 -18.58 13.25
CA GLY A 49 -9.79 -19.25 14.51
C GLY A 49 -8.76 -18.98 15.61
N GLU A 50 -9.04 -19.50 16.80
CA GLU A 50 -8.25 -19.28 18.03
C GLU A 50 -6.81 -19.82 17.95
N GLU A 51 -6.53 -20.79 17.08
CA GLU A 51 -5.17 -21.32 16.89
C GLU A 51 -4.27 -20.32 16.17
N LYS A 52 -4.77 -19.75 15.06
CA LYS A 52 -4.03 -18.77 14.26
C LYS A 52 -4.14 -17.36 14.82
N LYS A 53 -5.25 -17.05 15.51
CA LYS A 53 -5.58 -15.72 16.05
C LYS A 53 -5.52 -14.66 14.97
N GLN A 54 -6.18 -14.90 13.85
CA GLN A 54 -6.15 -14.01 12.69
C GLN A 54 -7.55 -13.89 12.11
N ILE A 55 -7.92 -12.68 11.70
CA ILE A 55 -9.16 -12.43 10.99
C ILE A 55 -8.92 -11.42 9.88
N ILE A 56 -9.62 -11.62 8.76
CA ILE A 56 -9.56 -10.79 7.56
C ILE A 56 -10.96 -10.31 7.24
N PHE A 57 -11.16 -9.00 7.29
CA PHE A 57 -12.40 -8.37 6.82
C PHE A 57 -12.23 -7.95 5.38
N PHE A 58 -13.20 -8.28 4.52
CA PHE A 58 -13.25 -7.80 3.16
C PHE A 58 -14.10 -6.53 3.13
N ARG A 59 -13.63 -5.55 2.37
CA ARG A 59 -14.34 -4.29 2.21
C ARG A 59 -15.69 -4.51 1.50
N PRO A 60 -16.78 -3.89 1.96
CA PRO A 60 -18.09 -4.00 1.32
C PRO A 60 -18.04 -3.73 -0.18
N GLY A 61 -18.80 -4.49 -0.96
CA GLY A 61 -18.87 -4.31 -2.42
C GLY A 61 -17.72 -4.94 -3.21
N LEU A 62 -16.64 -5.41 -2.57
CA LEU A 62 -15.48 -6.01 -3.25
C LEU A 62 -15.88 -7.18 -4.14
N LYS A 63 -16.70 -8.10 -3.61
CA LYS A 63 -17.21 -9.26 -4.38
C LYS A 63 -17.94 -8.81 -5.64
N GLN A 64 -18.89 -7.89 -5.49
CA GLN A 64 -19.74 -7.41 -6.57
C GLN A 64 -18.91 -6.72 -7.66
N PHE A 65 -17.90 -5.94 -7.27
CA PHE A 65 -16.97 -5.31 -8.21
C PHE A 65 -16.16 -6.35 -8.99
N LEU A 66 -15.59 -7.35 -8.32
CA LEU A 66 -14.80 -8.40 -8.97
C LEU A 66 -15.65 -9.27 -9.92
N GLU A 67 -16.86 -9.65 -9.49
CA GLU A 67 -17.82 -10.36 -10.35
C GLU A 67 -18.24 -9.54 -11.57
N MET A 68 -18.42 -8.22 -11.42
CA MET A 68 -18.66 -7.33 -12.54
C MET A 68 -17.46 -7.30 -13.49
N ALA A 69 -16.24 -7.15 -12.96
CA ALA A 69 -15.03 -7.11 -13.76
C ALA A 69 -14.86 -8.40 -14.59
N GLN A 70 -15.10 -9.55 -13.97
CA GLN A 70 -15.07 -10.85 -14.62
C GLN A 70 -16.14 -10.96 -15.72
N ARG A 71 -17.40 -10.61 -15.42
CA ARG A 71 -18.51 -10.65 -16.39
C ARG A 71 -18.30 -9.72 -17.58
N SER A 72 -17.74 -8.54 -17.33
CA SER A 72 -17.39 -7.58 -18.38
C SER A 72 -16.36 -8.16 -19.36
N GLY A 73 -15.41 -8.95 -18.85
CA GLY A 73 -14.26 -9.44 -19.62
C GLY A 73 -13.28 -8.35 -20.05
N ARG A 74 -13.62 -7.06 -19.88
CA ARG A 74 -12.82 -5.90 -20.29
C ARG A 74 -12.20 -5.13 -19.14
N ILE A 75 -12.61 -5.41 -17.91
CA ILE A 75 -11.98 -4.87 -16.70
C ILE A 75 -11.03 -5.93 -16.17
N LYS A 76 -9.74 -5.63 -16.17
CA LYS A 76 -8.69 -6.46 -15.60
C LYS A 76 -8.32 -5.91 -14.23
N VAL A 77 -8.12 -6.81 -13.29
CA VAL A 77 -7.75 -6.46 -11.92
C VAL A 77 -6.38 -7.04 -11.60
N ALA A 78 -5.61 -6.33 -10.79
CA ALA A 78 -4.31 -6.75 -10.33
C ALA A 78 -4.06 -6.26 -8.91
N ILE A 79 -3.07 -6.84 -8.24
CA ILE A 79 -2.66 -6.48 -6.89
C ILE A 79 -1.24 -5.93 -6.92
N TRP A 80 -1.00 -4.87 -6.15
CA TRP A 80 0.33 -4.34 -5.90
C TRP A 80 0.45 -3.81 -4.47
N THR A 81 1.22 -4.51 -3.64
CA THR A 81 1.46 -4.16 -2.23
C THR A 81 2.95 -3.91 -1.96
N TYR A 82 3.24 -3.15 -0.88
CA TYR A 82 4.59 -3.00 -0.32
C TYR A 82 4.99 -4.16 0.63
N SER A 83 4.10 -5.11 0.87
CA SER A 83 4.40 -6.36 1.59
C SER A 83 5.02 -7.40 0.63
N GLU A 84 5.49 -8.53 1.15
CA GLU A 84 6.10 -9.61 0.37
C GLU A 84 5.12 -10.19 -0.68
N ARG A 85 5.63 -10.67 -1.82
CA ARG A 85 4.79 -11.28 -2.88
C ARG A 85 3.98 -12.47 -2.38
N GLU A 86 4.55 -13.27 -1.47
CA GLU A 86 3.84 -14.38 -0.83
C GLU A 86 2.56 -13.90 -0.14
N TYR A 87 2.61 -12.75 0.54
CA TYR A 87 1.41 -12.15 1.14
C TYR A 87 0.39 -11.71 0.08
N ALA A 88 0.85 -11.12 -1.02
CA ALA A 88 -0.04 -10.75 -2.14
C ALA A 88 -0.73 -11.98 -2.75
N ASP A 89 0.01 -13.07 -2.93
CA ASP A 89 -0.51 -14.35 -3.43
C ASP A 89 -1.53 -14.97 -2.47
N ASP A 90 -1.22 -15.01 -1.17
CA ASP A 90 -2.10 -15.55 -0.14
C ASP A 90 -3.44 -14.81 -0.06
N ILE A 91 -3.40 -13.47 -0.07
CA ILE A 91 -4.62 -12.66 -0.02
C ILE A 91 -5.44 -12.81 -1.31
N ALA A 92 -4.79 -12.79 -2.49
CA ALA A 92 -5.49 -13.00 -3.75
C ALA A 92 -6.20 -14.36 -3.79
N ASN A 93 -5.51 -15.42 -3.40
CA ASN A 93 -6.08 -16.77 -3.34
C ASN A 93 -7.24 -16.85 -2.33
N LEU A 94 -7.11 -16.18 -1.19
CA LEU A 94 -8.16 -16.11 -0.20
C LEU A 94 -9.40 -15.39 -0.73
N ILE A 95 -9.24 -14.26 -1.43
CA ILE A 95 -10.33 -13.53 -2.09
C ILE A 95 -11.01 -14.43 -3.11
N CYS A 96 -10.24 -15.05 -4.01
CA CYS A 96 -10.80 -15.93 -5.04
C CYS A 96 -11.59 -17.08 -4.41
N LYS A 97 -11.04 -17.76 -3.40
CA LYS A 97 -11.72 -18.83 -2.70
C LYS A 97 -12.97 -18.37 -1.94
N LYS A 98 -12.90 -17.23 -1.25
CA LYS A 98 -14.02 -16.69 -0.45
C LYS A 98 -15.20 -16.30 -1.34
N PHE A 99 -14.93 -15.78 -2.54
CA PHE A 99 -15.94 -15.28 -3.46
C PHE A 99 -16.23 -16.21 -4.65
N ASP A 100 -15.65 -17.42 -4.67
CA ASP A 100 -15.80 -18.39 -5.77
C ASP A 100 -15.41 -17.82 -7.15
N LEU A 101 -14.30 -17.09 -7.18
CA LEU A 101 -13.75 -16.47 -8.39
C LEU A 101 -12.62 -17.35 -8.98
N PRO A 102 -12.37 -17.28 -10.29
CA PRO A 102 -11.26 -18.00 -10.92
C PRO A 102 -9.90 -17.65 -10.32
N ASP A 103 -8.99 -18.63 -10.29
CA ASP A 103 -7.61 -18.44 -9.79
C ASP A 103 -6.83 -17.39 -10.58
N ASP A 104 -7.21 -17.13 -11.83
CA ASP A 104 -6.60 -16.14 -12.72
C ASP A 104 -7.30 -14.76 -12.71
N THR A 105 -8.19 -14.51 -11.74
CA THR A 105 -8.88 -13.22 -11.55
C THR A 105 -7.90 -12.04 -11.53
N PHE A 106 -6.79 -12.18 -10.80
CA PHE A 106 -5.74 -11.17 -10.73
C PHE A 106 -4.65 -11.44 -11.76
N ILE A 107 -4.53 -10.55 -12.76
CA ILE A 107 -3.62 -10.77 -13.91
C ILE A 107 -2.13 -10.68 -13.55
N PHE A 108 -1.83 -10.04 -12.41
CA PHE A 108 -0.56 -10.09 -11.70
C PHE A 108 -0.75 -9.73 -10.23
N LYS A 109 0.21 -10.14 -9.40
CA LYS A 109 0.26 -9.93 -7.95
C LYS A 109 1.68 -9.51 -7.59
N TYR A 110 1.90 -8.21 -7.41
CA TYR A 110 3.21 -7.64 -7.11
C TYR A 110 3.38 -7.40 -5.62
N GLY A 111 4.55 -7.78 -5.11
CA GLY A 111 5.00 -7.49 -3.76
C GLY A 111 6.23 -6.58 -3.74
N ALA A 112 6.83 -6.42 -2.57
CA ALA A 112 8.02 -5.60 -2.34
C ALA A 112 9.21 -6.00 -3.24
N GLU A 113 9.30 -7.28 -3.60
CA GLU A 113 10.34 -7.83 -4.46
C GLU A 113 10.22 -7.37 -5.92
N ASP A 114 9.01 -6.96 -6.33
CA ASP A 114 8.75 -6.44 -7.66
C ASP A 114 9.04 -4.94 -7.77
N ILE A 115 9.12 -4.22 -6.65
CA ILE A 115 9.28 -2.76 -6.62
C ILE A 115 10.74 -2.40 -6.80
N GLN A 116 11.08 -1.69 -7.88
CA GLN A 116 12.43 -1.18 -8.10
C GLN A 116 12.70 0.07 -7.24
N ASN A 117 13.97 0.43 -7.04
CA ASN A 117 14.32 1.57 -6.17
C ASN A 117 13.75 2.91 -6.67
N ASP A 118 13.53 3.04 -7.97
CA ASP A 118 12.88 4.17 -8.63
C ASP A 118 11.35 4.09 -8.61
N ASP A 119 10.76 2.95 -8.25
CA ASP A 119 9.31 2.74 -8.11
C ASP A 119 8.79 3.03 -6.69
N MET A 120 9.49 3.88 -5.93
CA MET A 120 9.00 4.42 -4.66
C MET A 120 8.81 5.93 -4.78
N PRO A 121 7.56 6.43 -4.90
CA PRO A 121 6.24 5.76 -4.83
C PRO A 121 5.90 4.81 -5.99
N LYS A 122 4.88 3.93 -5.85
CA LYS A 122 4.51 2.91 -6.87
C LYS A 122 4.38 3.55 -8.24
N SER A 123 5.10 3.00 -9.21
CA SER A 123 5.22 3.56 -10.56
C SER A 123 4.62 2.62 -11.60
N LEU A 124 3.55 3.05 -12.26
CA LEU A 124 2.94 2.27 -13.34
C LEU A 124 3.86 2.05 -14.55
N LYS A 125 5.04 2.69 -14.60
CA LYS A 125 6.06 2.43 -15.63
C LYS A 125 6.42 0.97 -15.70
N GLN A 126 6.52 0.30 -14.55
CA GLN A 126 6.80 -1.14 -14.50
C GLN A 126 5.74 -1.97 -15.25
N VAL A 127 4.47 -1.57 -15.20
CA VAL A 127 3.38 -2.22 -15.94
C VAL A 127 3.41 -1.83 -17.41
N TRP A 128 3.61 -0.54 -17.70
CA TRP A 128 3.55 0.02 -19.04
C TRP A 128 4.74 -0.36 -19.93
N ASP A 129 5.91 -0.62 -19.34
CA ASP A 129 7.10 -1.07 -20.06
C ASP A 129 7.19 -2.60 -20.14
N ASN A 130 6.35 -3.32 -19.40
CA ASN A 130 6.35 -4.78 -19.42
C ASN A 130 5.86 -5.29 -20.79
N PRO A 131 6.64 -6.06 -21.56
CA PRO A 131 6.23 -6.55 -22.89
C PRO A 131 4.93 -7.36 -22.90
N LYS A 132 4.54 -7.96 -21.76
CA LYS A 132 3.27 -8.70 -21.61
C LYS A 132 2.06 -7.76 -21.59
N PHE A 133 2.22 -6.54 -21.08
CA PHE A 133 1.14 -5.61 -20.73
C PHE A 133 1.19 -4.29 -21.49
N GLY A 134 2.37 -3.71 -21.72
CA GLY A 134 2.57 -2.35 -22.23
C GLY A 134 1.99 -2.03 -23.60
N ASN A 135 1.79 -3.04 -24.44
CA ASN A 135 1.10 -2.87 -25.73
C ASN A 135 -0.43 -2.80 -25.61
N LYS A 136 -0.98 -3.13 -24.43
CA LYS A 136 -2.41 -3.15 -24.12
C LYS A 136 -2.78 -2.15 -23.04
N PHE A 137 -1.86 -1.89 -22.11
CA PHE A 137 -2.09 -1.09 -20.92
C PHE A 137 -1.08 0.04 -20.79
N ASN A 138 -1.59 1.26 -20.63
CA ASN A 138 -0.79 2.43 -20.31
C ASN A 138 -1.60 3.49 -19.54
N LYS A 139 -1.13 4.74 -19.51
CA LYS A 139 -1.84 5.87 -18.88
C LYS A 139 -3.26 6.11 -19.39
N PHE A 140 -3.64 5.64 -20.57
CA PHE A 140 -5.00 5.84 -21.09
C PHE A 140 -6.03 4.94 -20.41
N ASN A 141 -5.62 3.78 -19.88
CA ASN A 141 -6.55 2.75 -19.42
C ASN A 141 -6.10 1.98 -18.16
N THR A 142 -4.98 2.34 -17.54
CA THR A 142 -4.51 1.78 -16.27
C THR A 142 -4.58 2.78 -15.13
N PHE A 143 -5.12 2.38 -13.97
CA PHE A 143 -5.04 3.19 -12.75
C PHE A 143 -4.80 2.38 -11.48
N ILE A 144 -4.23 3.03 -10.47
CA ILE A 144 -3.99 2.47 -9.13
C ILE A 144 -5.09 2.95 -8.17
N VAL A 145 -5.53 2.08 -7.26
CA VAL A 145 -6.40 2.38 -6.14
C VAL A 145 -5.67 2.05 -4.84
N ASP A 146 -5.52 3.02 -3.95
CA ASP A 146 -4.75 2.89 -2.70
C ASP A 146 -5.29 3.88 -1.65
N ASP A 147 -5.21 3.54 -0.37
CA ASP A 147 -5.62 4.41 0.73
C ASP A 147 -4.55 5.43 1.14
N ARG A 148 -3.31 5.27 0.63
CA ARG A 148 -2.17 6.13 0.95
C ARG A 148 -1.71 6.95 -0.22
N TYR A 149 -1.77 8.26 -0.06
CA TYR A 149 -1.28 9.20 -1.06
C TYR A 149 0.21 9.01 -1.38
N GLY A 150 1.03 8.73 -0.36
CA GLY A 150 2.45 8.46 -0.53
C GLY A 150 2.79 7.26 -1.41
N ASN A 151 1.83 6.39 -1.72
CA ASN A 151 2.00 5.28 -2.67
C ASN A 151 1.63 5.69 -4.10
N LEU A 152 0.79 6.72 -4.26
CA LEU A 152 0.17 7.15 -5.51
C LEU A 152 0.86 8.37 -6.15
N CYS A 153 1.66 9.10 -5.38
CA CYS A 153 2.20 10.40 -5.78
C CYS A 153 3.40 10.33 -6.75
N HIS A 154 3.55 9.24 -7.51
CA HIS A 154 4.58 9.15 -8.54
C HIS A 154 4.22 10.07 -9.72
N GLU A 155 5.21 10.81 -10.23
CA GLU A 155 5.01 11.84 -11.26
C GLU A 155 4.32 11.31 -12.53
N ILE A 156 4.58 10.06 -12.89
CA ILE A 156 4.03 9.43 -14.10
C ILE A 156 2.56 9.02 -13.98
N ASN A 157 2.07 8.74 -12.76
CA ASN A 157 0.73 8.16 -12.54
C ASN A 157 -0.13 8.92 -11.53
N VAL A 158 0.26 10.13 -11.13
CA VAL A 158 -0.60 10.99 -10.31
C VAL A 158 -1.96 11.27 -10.97
N SER A 159 -2.01 11.35 -12.31
CA SER A 159 -3.26 11.45 -13.11
C SER A 159 -3.88 10.09 -13.47
N ASN A 160 -3.42 9.02 -12.83
CA ASN A 160 -3.80 7.62 -13.05
C ASN A 160 -3.98 6.90 -11.72
N SER A 161 -4.41 7.63 -10.69
CA SER A 161 -4.57 7.09 -9.35
C SER A 161 -5.89 7.57 -8.74
N ILE A 162 -6.51 6.70 -7.96
CA ILE A 162 -7.65 7.02 -7.11
C ILE A 162 -7.20 6.83 -5.67
N LEU A 163 -7.26 7.91 -4.90
CA LEU A 163 -7.05 7.86 -3.46
C LEU A 163 -8.37 7.55 -2.76
N VAL A 164 -8.40 6.50 -1.96
CA VAL A 164 -9.63 6.03 -1.30
C VAL A 164 -9.57 6.22 0.21
N GLN A 165 -10.73 6.35 0.86
CA GLN A 165 -10.77 6.27 2.31
C GLN A 165 -10.25 4.91 2.78
N ALA A 166 -9.58 4.87 3.93
CA ALA A 166 -9.07 3.62 4.48
C ALA A 166 -10.23 2.77 5.02
N PHE A 167 -10.26 1.49 4.63
CA PHE A 167 -11.16 0.49 5.21
C PHE A 167 -10.56 -0.05 6.51
N ALA A 168 -10.98 0.49 7.63
CA ALA A 168 -10.32 0.26 8.91
C ALA A 168 -11.28 0.12 10.10
N PRO A 169 -12.14 -0.93 10.14
CA PRO A 169 -13.08 -1.14 11.26
C PRO A 169 -12.41 -1.19 12.64
N PHE A 170 -11.14 -1.61 12.72
CA PHE A 170 -10.35 -1.66 13.97
C PHE A 170 -9.26 -0.59 14.01
N GLY A 171 -9.54 0.58 13.44
CA GLY A 171 -8.69 1.76 13.47
C GLY A 171 -7.68 1.82 12.31
N GLU A 172 -7.40 3.03 11.84
CA GLU A 172 -6.53 3.33 10.69
C GLU A 172 -5.02 3.19 11.01
N ARG A 173 -4.68 3.01 12.29
CA ARG A 173 -3.29 2.90 12.74
C ARG A 173 -2.81 1.46 12.64
N LYS A 174 -1.48 1.32 12.52
CA LYS A 174 -0.82 0.01 12.57
C LYS A 174 -1.07 -0.72 13.89
N GLN A 175 -1.19 0.04 14.99
CA GLN A 175 -1.74 -0.50 16.22
C GLN A 175 -3.25 -0.44 16.08
N ARG A 176 -3.86 -1.61 15.98
CA ARG A 176 -5.32 -1.72 15.98
C ARG A 176 -5.88 -1.16 17.28
N GLU A 177 -7.09 -0.67 17.20
CA GLU A 177 -7.83 -0.08 18.30
C GLU A 177 -9.14 -0.86 18.49
N PRO A 178 -9.77 -0.80 19.68
CA PRO A 178 -11.08 -1.42 19.89
C PRO A 178 -12.10 -0.92 18.87
N LEU A 179 -12.98 -1.83 18.44
CA LEU A 179 -14.11 -1.47 17.57
C LEU A 179 -15.04 -0.50 18.30
N THR A 180 -15.10 0.74 17.82
CA THR A 180 -16.06 1.74 18.28
C THR A 180 -17.27 1.75 17.38
N GLN A 181 -18.41 2.29 17.85
CA GLN A 181 -19.61 2.39 17.02
C GLN A 181 -19.36 3.24 15.76
N ALA A 182 -18.62 4.34 15.88
CA ALA A 182 -18.29 5.19 14.73
C ALA A 182 -17.45 4.48 13.67
N LEU A 183 -16.47 3.66 14.08
CA LEU A 183 -15.68 2.85 13.14
C LEU A 183 -16.52 1.76 12.49
N LEU A 184 -17.41 1.13 13.25
CA LEU A 184 -18.33 0.12 12.74
C LEU A 184 -19.28 0.72 11.70
N ASP A 185 -19.95 1.82 12.03
CA ASP A 185 -20.88 2.52 11.15
C ASP A 185 -20.17 2.97 9.86
N LYS A 186 -18.95 3.50 9.97
CA LYS A 186 -18.13 3.86 8.80
C LYS A 186 -17.80 2.65 7.94
N ALA A 187 -17.46 1.51 8.55
CA ALA A 187 -17.07 0.31 7.82
C ALA A 187 -18.24 -0.38 7.10
N ILE A 188 -19.43 -0.44 7.70
CA ILE A 188 -20.60 -1.09 7.07
C ILE A 188 -21.27 -0.23 6.00
N ASN A 189 -21.13 1.10 6.08
CA ASN A 189 -21.64 2.04 5.10
C ASN A 189 -20.57 2.48 4.07
N ASP A 190 -19.45 1.74 3.98
CA ASP A 190 -18.40 2.00 3.00
C ASP A 190 -18.88 1.66 1.58
N ASP A 191 -18.94 2.66 0.70
CA ASP A 191 -19.49 2.57 -0.66
C ASP A 191 -18.42 2.64 -1.75
N ILE A 192 -17.13 2.50 -1.40
CA ILE A 192 -16.04 2.75 -2.34
C ILE A 192 -16.09 1.84 -3.57
N PHE A 193 -16.47 0.57 -3.41
CA PHE A 193 -16.61 -0.33 -4.55
C PHE A 193 -17.84 -0.06 -5.41
N TYR A 194 -18.89 0.56 -4.85
CA TYR A 194 -20.01 1.06 -5.65
C TYR A 194 -19.56 2.26 -6.50
N GLU A 195 -18.82 3.19 -5.92
CA GLU A 195 -18.27 4.33 -6.66
C GLU A 195 -17.23 3.90 -7.71
N LEU A 196 -16.35 2.95 -7.40
CA LEU A 196 -15.41 2.37 -8.37
C LEU A 196 -16.14 1.66 -9.52
N THR A 197 -17.27 1.01 -9.24
CA THR A 197 -18.14 0.42 -10.26
C THR A 197 -18.65 1.50 -11.22
N ASN A 198 -19.14 2.63 -10.70
CA ASN A 198 -19.60 3.75 -11.53
C ASN A 198 -18.46 4.36 -12.35
N ILE A 199 -17.29 4.57 -11.74
CA ILE A 199 -16.11 5.11 -12.44
C ILE A 199 -15.70 4.19 -13.59
N THR A 200 -15.55 2.89 -13.34
CA THR A 200 -15.11 1.93 -14.37
C THR A 200 -16.12 1.81 -15.51
N GLN A 201 -17.42 1.83 -15.22
CA GLN A 201 -18.47 1.84 -16.26
C GLN A 201 -18.42 3.12 -17.10
N ASN A 202 -18.28 4.28 -16.48
CA ASN A 202 -18.14 5.55 -17.18
C ASN A 202 -16.91 5.56 -18.10
N LEU A 203 -15.78 4.99 -17.64
CA LEU A 203 -14.57 4.85 -18.46
C LEU A 203 -14.79 3.90 -19.64
N LEU A 204 -15.46 2.76 -19.45
CA LEU A 204 -15.78 1.85 -20.56
C LEU A 204 -16.69 2.52 -21.60
N ASN A 205 -17.72 3.25 -21.15
CA ASN A 205 -18.62 3.98 -22.04
C ASN A 205 -17.88 5.05 -22.84
N ASP A 206 -16.93 5.77 -22.22
CA ASP A 206 -16.08 6.74 -22.89
C ASP A 206 -15.19 6.09 -23.96
N ILE A 207 -14.56 4.96 -23.63
CA ILE A 207 -13.73 4.18 -24.57
C ILE A 207 -14.56 3.63 -25.73
N ASP A 208 -15.78 3.17 -25.45
CA ASP A 208 -16.67 2.59 -26.46
C ASP A 208 -17.27 3.63 -27.42
N GLY A 209 -17.33 4.89 -26.97
CA GLY A 209 -17.71 6.01 -27.81
C GLY A 209 -16.60 6.56 -28.70
N CYS A 210 -15.36 6.06 -28.58
CA CYS A 210 -14.22 6.47 -29.40
C CYS A 210 -14.02 5.57 -30.63
N GLU A 211 -13.63 6.20 -31.73
CA GLU A 211 -13.12 5.49 -32.92
C GLU A 211 -11.70 4.96 -32.69
N ASP A 212 -11.28 3.98 -33.51
CA ASP A 212 -9.97 3.33 -33.33
C ASP A 212 -8.78 4.31 -33.42
N ASP A 213 -8.83 5.26 -34.35
CA ASP A 213 -7.79 6.29 -34.49
C ASP A 213 -7.71 7.22 -33.27
N GLU A 214 -8.87 7.52 -32.65
CA GLU A 214 -8.94 8.30 -31.42
C GLU A 214 -8.36 7.53 -30.24
N ILE A 215 -8.65 6.23 -30.15
CA ILE A 215 -8.04 5.35 -29.14
C ILE A 215 -6.53 5.30 -29.31
N GLU A 216 -6.02 5.14 -30.53
CA GLU A 216 -4.58 5.08 -30.80
C GLU A 216 -3.86 6.39 -30.42
N GLU A 217 -4.48 7.54 -30.65
CA GLU A 217 -3.92 8.83 -30.27
C GLU A 217 -4.03 9.08 -28.76
N ALA A 218 -5.17 8.77 -28.15
CA ALA A 218 -5.38 8.90 -26.71
C ALA A 218 -4.45 7.96 -25.93
N PHE A 219 -4.20 6.75 -26.43
CA PHE A 219 -3.22 5.82 -25.86
C PHE A 219 -1.85 6.49 -25.72
N LYS A 220 -1.41 7.31 -26.68
CA LYS A 220 -0.10 7.98 -26.61
C LYS A 220 -0.11 9.21 -25.68
N THR A 221 -1.23 9.92 -25.61
CA THR A 221 -1.25 11.30 -25.10
C THR A 221 -2.02 11.50 -23.81
N GLU A 222 -3.02 10.66 -23.51
CA GLU A 222 -4.01 10.93 -22.46
C GLU A 222 -3.85 10.05 -21.22
N SER A 223 -3.93 10.68 -20.04
CA SER A 223 -4.09 9.99 -18.75
C SER A 223 -5.57 9.90 -18.37
N ILE A 224 -5.98 8.80 -17.71
CA ILE A 224 -7.38 8.53 -17.35
C ILE A 224 -8.02 9.71 -16.61
N PHE A 225 -7.34 10.25 -15.59
CA PHE A 225 -7.86 11.31 -14.73
C PHE A 225 -7.29 12.69 -15.04
N ALA A 226 -6.79 12.91 -16.27
CA ALA A 226 -6.35 14.23 -16.67
C ALA A 226 -7.53 15.23 -16.65
N PRO A 227 -7.40 16.43 -16.07
CA PRO A 227 -8.52 17.38 -15.92
C PRO A 227 -9.29 17.64 -17.22
N LYS A 228 -8.59 17.70 -18.36
CA LYS A 228 -9.17 17.93 -19.69
C LYS A 228 -10.23 16.89 -20.12
N CYS A 229 -10.15 15.66 -19.62
CA CYS A 229 -11.02 14.56 -20.04
C CYS A 229 -12.06 14.18 -18.97
N MET A 230 -11.97 14.71 -17.75
CA MET A 230 -12.86 14.34 -16.64
C MET A 230 -14.33 14.69 -16.91
N LYS A 231 -14.61 15.80 -17.59
CA LYS A 231 -15.98 16.17 -17.97
C LYS A 231 -16.55 15.20 -19.01
N ARG A 232 -15.75 14.84 -20.01
CA ARG A 232 -16.12 13.89 -21.08
C ARG A 232 -16.45 12.52 -20.48
N LYS A 233 -15.62 12.05 -19.55
CA LYS A 233 -15.78 10.78 -18.83
C LYS A 233 -16.84 10.80 -17.73
N ASN A 234 -17.54 11.92 -17.52
CA ASN A 234 -18.49 12.08 -16.41
C ASN A 234 -17.89 11.79 -15.02
N LEU A 235 -16.62 12.16 -14.81
CA LEU A 235 -15.88 11.91 -13.56
C LEU A 235 -15.49 13.18 -12.80
N ALA A 236 -15.89 14.36 -13.29
CA ALA A 236 -15.49 15.64 -12.69
C ALA A 236 -15.81 15.75 -11.19
N GLY A 237 -16.88 15.09 -10.71
CA GLY A 237 -17.27 15.08 -9.29
C GLY A 237 -16.29 14.36 -8.35
N TYR A 238 -15.42 13.48 -8.87
CA TYR A 238 -14.42 12.76 -8.07
C TYR A 238 -13.11 13.53 -7.91
N MET A 239 -12.90 14.58 -8.71
CA MET A 239 -11.70 15.41 -8.61
C MET A 239 -11.78 16.34 -7.41
N LYS A 240 -10.93 16.11 -6.42
CA LYS A 240 -10.81 16.97 -5.23
C LYS A 240 -9.42 17.58 -5.15
N LYS A 241 -9.36 18.81 -4.63
CA LYS A 241 -8.10 19.44 -4.24
C LYS A 241 -7.56 18.71 -3.00
N TYR A 242 -6.38 18.12 -3.12
CA TYR A 242 -5.71 17.43 -2.04
C TYR A 242 -4.72 18.35 -1.31
N SER A 243 -3.93 19.11 -2.06
CA SER A 243 -3.07 20.18 -1.54
C SER A 243 -3.05 21.36 -2.53
N ASP A 244 -2.29 22.43 -2.24
CA ASP A 244 -2.30 23.66 -3.04
C ASP A 244 -2.03 23.43 -4.53
N ASP A 245 -1.18 22.46 -4.85
CA ASP A 245 -0.76 22.16 -6.22
C ASP A 245 -1.24 20.81 -6.74
N ILE A 246 -2.06 20.07 -5.97
CA ILE A 246 -2.36 18.66 -6.25
C ILE A 246 -3.86 18.42 -6.25
N GLN A 247 -4.38 17.99 -7.39
CA GLN A 247 -5.74 17.50 -7.56
C GLN A 247 -5.71 16.00 -7.84
N LEU A 248 -6.55 15.25 -7.14
CA LEU A 248 -6.62 13.80 -7.24
C LEU A 248 -8.06 13.36 -7.48
N CYS A 249 -8.21 12.22 -8.15
CA CYS A 249 -9.45 11.47 -8.10
C CYS A 249 -9.53 10.83 -6.70
N THR A 250 -10.62 11.08 -5.97
CA THR A 250 -10.78 10.62 -4.59
C THR A 250 -12.17 10.04 -4.35
N ILE A 251 -12.25 9.03 -3.50
CA ILE A 251 -13.51 8.43 -3.05
C ILE A 251 -13.51 8.36 -1.52
N GLY A 252 -14.59 8.87 -0.91
CA GLY A 252 -14.73 8.95 0.55
C GLY A 252 -13.89 10.05 1.21
N GLU A 253 -13.65 9.86 2.50
CA GLU A 253 -12.86 10.73 3.40
C GLU A 253 -11.37 10.35 3.38
N VAL A 254 -10.53 11.23 2.81
CA VAL A 254 -9.11 10.94 2.53
C VAL A 254 -8.14 11.87 3.27
N GLU A 255 -8.63 12.68 4.20
CA GLU A 255 -7.85 13.70 4.91
C GLU A 255 -6.67 13.12 5.70
N ASN A 256 -6.79 11.85 6.13
CA ASN A 256 -5.74 11.17 6.89
C ASN A 256 -4.75 10.38 6.02
N ALA A 257 -4.85 10.42 4.69
CA ALA A 257 -4.03 9.62 3.78
C ALA A 257 -2.51 9.89 3.87
N ASP A 258 -2.11 11.10 4.31
CA ASP A 258 -0.70 11.49 4.53
C ASP A 258 -0.18 11.21 5.94
N SER A 259 -1.01 10.68 6.84
CA SER A 259 -0.63 10.52 8.24
C SER A 259 0.57 9.58 8.37
N VAL A 260 1.66 10.08 8.97
CA VAL A 260 2.88 9.31 9.28
C VAL A 260 2.60 8.10 10.18
N PHE A 261 1.42 8.06 10.82
CA PHE A 261 0.97 6.96 11.67
C PHE A 261 0.21 5.86 10.90
N LYS A 262 -0.16 6.08 9.63
CA LYS A 262 -0.71 5.07 8.71
C LYS A 262 0.42 4.23 8.11
N GLY A 263 0.86 3.21 8.85
CA GLY A 263 1.74 2.12 8.39
C GLY A 263 3.09 2.53 7.76
N GLY A 264 3.98 1.56 7.57
CA GLY A 264 5.38 1.79 7.16
C GLY A 264 6.37 1.81 8.33
N LYS A 265 7.60 1.35 8.08
CA LYS A 265 8.69 1.43 9.07
C LYS A 265 8.98 2.91 9.30
N ILE A 266 8.70 3.42 10.50
CA ILE A 266 9.37 4.64 10.99
C ILE A 266 10.85 4.30 10.95
N ASN A 267 11.56 4.80 9.94
CA ASN A 267 13.00 4.93 10.01
C ASN A 267 13.22 5.77 11.25
N LYS A 268 13.55 5.12 12.38
CA LYS A 268 14.07 5.79 13.56
C LYS A 268 15.28 6.54 13.04
N ARG A 269 15.10 7.82 12.70
CA ARG A 269 16.21 8.76 12.57
C ARG A 269 16.89 8.68 13.93
N THR A 270 17.95 7.90 13.99
CA THR A 270 18.93 7.99 15.06
C THR A 270 19.29 9.45 15.09
N ARG A 271 18.77 10.16 16.10
CA ARG A 271 19.16 11.52 16.41
C ARG A 271 20.67 11.44 16.63
N SER A 272 21.45 11.69 15.58
CA SER A 272 22.86 11.96 15.74
C SER A 272 22.89 13.22 16.59
N SER A 273 23.30 13.02 17.84
CA SER A 273 23.55 14.10 18.78
C SER A 273 24.57 15.02 18.13
N ARG A 274 24.12 16.09 17.49
CA ARG A 274 24.96 17.23 17.12
C ARG A 274 25.42 17.85 18.43
N THR A 275 26.52 17.35 18.96
CA THR A 275 27.26 17.95 20.05
C THR A 275 27.65 19.35 19.58
N LYS A 276 26.98 20.37 20.12
CA LYS A 276 27.33 21.78 19.93
C LYS A 276 28.78 21.96 20.37
N LYS A 277 29.70 22.08 19.39
CA LYS A 277 31.05 22.61 19.64
C LYS A 277 30.91 24.06 20.05
N ASN A 278 30.87 24.30 21.35
CA ASN A 278 31.03 25.64 21.90
C ASN A 278 32.49 26.07 21.68
N ASN A 279 32.65 27.07 20.83
CA ASN A 279 33.84 27.89 20.71
C ASN A 279 34.22 28.46 22.09
N LYS A 280 35.31 27.94 22.69
CA LYS A 280 36.01 28.65 23.76
C LYS A 280 37.35 29.14 23.23
N LYS A 281 37.43 30.47 23.21
CA LYS A 281 38.57 31.31 22.86
C LYS A 281 39.81 30.92 23.64
N THR A 282 40.92 30.91 22.92
CA THR A 282 42.31 30.85 23.34
C THR A 282 42.66 31.89 24.41
N TYR A 283 43.34 31.46 25.47
CA TYR A 283 44.28 32.30 26.22
C TYR A 283 45.57 31.50 26.47
N LYS A 284 46.69 32.05 25.99
CA LYS A 284 48.06 31.57 26.20
C LYS A 284 48.57 32.09 27.55
N TYR A 285 49.20 31.25 28.37
CA TYR A 285 50.36 31.65 29.19
C TYR A 285 51.32 30.47 29.43
N LYS A 286 52.60 30.80 29.62
CA LYS A 286 53.81 29.99 29.40
C LYS A 286 54.41 29.35 30.68
N LYS A 287 55.09 28.20 30.47
CA LYS A 287 56.32 27.64 31.14
C LYS A 287 56.20 27.24 32.64
N SER A 288 56.82 26.17 33.17
CA SER A 288 58.12 25.53 32.90
C SER A 288 58.31 24.11 33.51
N ARG A 289 59.23 23.33 32.89
CA ARG A 289 60.21 22.33 33.42
C ARG A 289 59.69 21.02 34.07
N LYS A 290 59.86 19.85 33.41
CA LYS A 290 61.03 18.93 33.33
C LYS A 290 61.17 17.96 34.52
N SER A 291 60.97 16.66 34.27
CA SER A 291 61.70 15.55 34.90
C SER A 291 61.51 14.25 34.10
N THR A 292 62.62 13.56 33.87
CA THR A 292 62.87 12.40 33.00
C THR A 292 63.05 11.12 33.82
N ARG A 293 62.58 9.96 33.32
CA ARG A 293 63.26 8.62 33.28
C ARG A 293 62.22 7.52 32.98
N LYS A 294 62.25 6.82 31.84
CA LYS A 294 63.00 5.58 31.53
C LYS A 294 62.90 4.49 32.63
N SER A 295 62.24 3.36 32.37
CA SER A 295 62.87 2.11 31.86
C SER A 295 62.08 0.83 32.22
N THR A 296 61.86 -0.02 31.20
CA THR A 296 61.99 -1.50 31.16
C THR A 296 61.58 -2.42 32.32
N ARG A 297 60.74 -3.43 31.99
CA ARG A 297 61.00 -4.90 32.14
C ARG A 297 59.78 -5.68 31.60
N LYS A 298 59.84 -6.38 30.47
CA LYS A 298 60.30 -7.78 30.28
C LYS A 298 59.95 -8.71 31.44
N TYR A 299 58.96 -9.59 31.24
CA TYR A 299 59.09 -11.00 31.62
C TYR A 299 58.43 -11.89 30.55
N LYS A 300 59.15 -12.94 30.19
CA LYS A 300 58.89 -13.94 29.15
C LYS A 300 59.05 -15.30 29.82
N MET A 301 58.46 -16.35 29.24
CA MET A 301 58.62 -17.80 29.52
C MET A 301 57.65 -18.40 30.57
N LYS A 302 57.16 -19.63 30.46
CA LYS A 302 57.34 -20.81 29.56
C LYS A 302 56.15 -21.74 29.88
N LYS A 303 55.36 -22.25 28.93
CA LYS A 303 55.51 -23.54 28.21
C LYS A 303 55.90 -24.76 29.08
N LEU A 304 54.96 -25.69 29.25
CA LEU A 304 55.06 -27.17 29.44
C LEU A 304 53.59 -27.66 29.59
N GLY A 305 52.98 -28.58 28.84
CA GLY A 305 53.46 -29.58 27.90
C GLY A 305 53.37 -30.99 28.52
N ARG A 306 52.31 -31.76 28.24
CA ARG A 306 52.20 -33.25 28.14
C ARG A 306 50.69 -33.64 28.13
N LYS A 307 50.10 -34.22 27.06
CA LYS A 307 50.10 -35.65 26.66
C LYS A 307 49.88 -36.56 27.90
N THR A 308 48.91 -37.48 27.97
CA THR A 308 48.68 -38.61 27.05
C THR A 308 47.43 -39.43 27.44
N ARG A 309 46.76 -40.01 26.42
CA ARG A 309 46.17 -41.38 26.30
C ARG A 309 44.98 -41.87 27.17
N ARG A 310 43.92 -42.23 26.44
CA ARG A 310 43.17 -43.51 26.38
C ARG A 310 42.85 -44.24 27.69
N MET A 311 41.56 -44.43 27.94
CA MET A 311 40.88 -45.70 27.65
C MET A 311 39.66 -45.43 26.78
#